data_AF-A0AA88HCI7-F1
#
_entry.id   AF-A0AA88HCI7-F1
#
_cell.length_a   1.000
_cell.length_b   1.000
_cell.length_c   1.000
_cell.angle_alpha   90.00
_cell.angle_beta   90.00
_cell.angle_gamma   90.00
#
_symmetry.space_group_name_H-M   'P 1'
#
loop_
_entity.id
_entity.type
_entity.pdbx_description
1 polymer ?
#
loop_
_entity_poly.entity_id
_entity_poly.type
_entity_poly.pdbx_seq_one_letter_code
_entity_poly.pdbx_strand_id
1 'polypeptide(L)'
;MTDLKNKWQDVCNRSVERQRKLEEGLLFSGQFKDALQALLDWLCKVDLPLMKEGPVHGDLDTVIFFKEHATPEDAASVQNKVKQLDESWNKVSEAAQARSDRLEDALTNAEELHRRVKMLFDWLSDGEMELRFNGQLLDDQDECVDQTGDHNRFFEELNEKEHEKNDTLCHPDAVSVIRHWITVIQSRWDEVSNWSRQRDHRFEEHIKQLCNSDELLEELLSWPTKQENTLVDRDAEPLPDHIPTVEKLIEEHNQLMEETAARTPELDRVCKPKQQPKLSMTRKPSRTPM
;
A
#
# COMPACT_ATOMS: atom_id res chain seq x y z
N MET A 1 -11.81 -31.72 -3.67
CA MET A 1 -12.67 -32.14 -4.81
C MET A 1 -14.12 -31.70 -4.61
N THR A 2 -14.67 -31.83 -3.40
CA THR A 2 -16.01 -31.36 -3.00
C THR A 2 -16.20 -29.84 -3.18
N ASP A 3 -15.20 -29.02 -2.81
CA ASP A 3 -15.30 -27.56 -2.93
C ASP A 3 -15.40 -27.07 -4.38
N LEU A 4 -14.68 -27.72 -5.30
CA LEU A 4 -14.76 -27.40 -6.72
C LEU A 4 -16.15 -27.71 -7.28
N LYS A 5 -16.73 -28.84 -6.86
CA LYS A 5 -18.08 -29.25 -7.25
C LYS A 5 -19.14 -28.29 -6.73
N ASN A 6 -18.99 -27.82 -5.48
CA ASN A 6 -19.88 -26.82 -4.89
C ASN A 6 -19.80 -25.48 -5.63
N LYS A 7 -18.58 -24.97 -5.86
CA LYS A 7 -18.36 -23.74 -6.63
C LYS A 7 -18.93 -23.84 -8.05
N TRP A 8 -18.77 -24.98 -8.70
CA TRP A 8 -19.32 -25.23 -10.04
C TRP A 8 -20.86 -25.20 -10.03
N GLN A 9 -21.48 -25.86 -9.05
CA GLN A 9 -22.92 -25.85 -8.88
C GLN A 9 -23.47 -24.44 -8.63
N ASP A 10 -22.77 -23.65 -7.80
CA ASP A 10 -23.15 -22.25 -7.52
C ASP A 10 -23.09 -21.38 -8.78
N VAL A 11 -22.04 -21.53 -9.60
CA VAL A 11 -21.93 -20.81 -10.87
C VAL A 11 -23.07 -21.19 -11.82
N CYS A 12 -23.39 -22.49 -11.94
CA CYS A 12 -24.52 -22.94 -12.75
C CYS A 12 -25.85 -22.36 -12.25
N ASN A 13 -26.11 -22.41 -10.95
CA ASN A 13 -27.33 -21.87 -10.34
C ASN A 13 -27.45 -20.36 -10.56
N ARG A 14 -26.38 -19.59 -10.33
CA ARG A 14 -26.34 -18.14 -10.56
C ARG A 14 -26.52 -17.78 -12.03
N SER A 15 -25.99 -18.60 -12.95
CA SER A 15 -26.16 -18.41 -14.38
C SER A 15 -27.62 -18.57 -14.81
N VAL A 16 -28.28 -19.62 -14.33
CA VAL A 16 -29.71 -19.86 -14.61
C VAL A 16 -30.57 -18.74 -14.03
N GLU A 17 -30.32 -18.34 -12.78
CA GLU A 17 -31.07 -17.26 -12.14
C GLU A 17 -30.86 -15.90 -12.84
N ARG A 18 -29.64 -15.63 -13.33
CA ARG A 18 -29.37 -14.44 -14.16
C ARG A 18 -30.14 -14.50 -15.48
N GLN A 19 -30.16 -15.65 -16.15
CA GLN A 19 -30.89 -15.84 -17.40
C GLN A 19 -32.39 -15.57 -17.20
N ARG A 20 -32.99 -16.13 -16.14
CA ARG A 20 -34.39 -15.87 -15.79
C ARG A 20 -34.68 -14.39 -15.61
N LYS A 21 -33.85 -13.68 -14.84
CA LYS A 21 -34.00 -12.22 -14.63
C LYS A 21 -33.88 -11.41 -15.92
N LEU A 22 -33.01 -11.83 -16.83
CA LEU A 22 -32.86 -11.17 -18.14
C LEU A 22 -34.08 -11.39 -19.02
N GLU A 23 -34.62 -12.61 -19.05
CA GLU A 23 -35.83 -12.94 -19.81
C GLU A 23 -37.07 -12.21 -19.26
N GLU A 24 -37.21 -12.13 -17.93
CA GLU A 24 -38.25 -11.33 -17.27
C GLU A 24 -38.13 -9.84 -17.59
N GLY A 25 -36.90 -9.30 -17.54
CA GLY A 25 -36.64 -7.90 -17.92
C GLY A 25 -36.92 -7.60 -19.38
N LEU A 26 -36.58 -8.52 -20.30
CA LEU A 26 -36.87 -8.40 -21.73
C LEU A 26 -38.37 -8.43 -22.00
N LEU A 27 -39.09 -9.37 -21.38
CA LEU A 27 -40.55 -9.48 -21.49
C LEU A 27 -41.23 -8.20 -20.97
N PHE A 28 -40.84 -7.73 -19.79
CA PHE A 28 -41.37 -6.50 -19.20
C PHE A 28 -41.12 -5.28 -20.10
N SER A 29 -39.90 -5.14 -20.63
CA SER A 29 -39.54 -4.03 -21.52
C SER A 29 -40.34 -4.06 -22.83
N GLY A 30 -40.57 -5.26 -23.39
CA GLY A 30 -41.42 -5.45 -24.56
C GLY A 30 -42.87 -5.07 -24.28
N GLN A 31 -43.46 -5.60 -23.19
CA GLN A 31 -44.82 -5.27 -22.78
C GLN A 31 -45.01 -3.78 -22.50
N PHE A 32 -44.05 -3.13 -21.85
CA PHE A 32 -44.07 -1.69 -21.60
C PHE A 32 -44.04 -0.88 -22.89
N LYS A 33 -43.13 -1.24 -23.83
CA LYS A 33 -43.04 -0.60 -25.15
C LYS A 33 -44.34 -0.75 -25.94
N ASP A 34 -44.89 -1.96 -25.98
CA ASP A 34 -46.11 -2.24 -26.75
C ASP A 34 -47.33 -1.55 -26.13
N ALA A 35 -47.41 -1.49 -24.79
CA ALA A 35 -48.46 -0.75 -24.09
C ALA A 35 -48.37 0.76 -24.34
N LEU A 36 -47.16 1.34 -24.30
CA LEU A 36 -46.91 2.73 -24.66
C LEU A 36 -47.32 3.03 -26.10
N GLN A 37 -46.88 2.21 -27.05
CA GLN A 37 -47.19 2.41 -28.46
C GLN A 37 -48.69 2.30 -28.71
N ALA A 38 -49.37 1.31 -28.11
CA ALA A 38 -50.81 1.17 -28.21
C ALA A 38 -51.57 2.38 -27.63
N LEU A 39 -51.06 2.96 -26.53
CA LEU A 39 -51.63 4.16 -25.94
C LEU A 39 -51.40 5.41 -26.81
N LEU A 40 -50.19 5.59 -27.36
CA LEU A 40 -49.87 6.69 -28.28
C LEU A 40 -50.69 6.60 -29.58
N ASP A 41 -50.77 5.41 -30.18
CA ASP A 41 -51.54 5.18 -31.40
C ASP A 41 -53.03 5.43 -31.19
N TRP A 42 -53.56 5.07 -30.01
CA TRP A 42 -54.95 5.33 -29.65
C TRP A 42 -55.20 6.81 -29.36
N LEU A 43 -54.32 7.48 -28.61
CA LEU A 43 -54.43 8.92 -28.37
C LEU A 43 -54.44 9.68 -29.70
N CYS A 44 -53.55 9.35 -30.65
CA CYS A 44 -53.59 9.94 -31.99
C CYS A 44 -54.92 9.72 -32.72
N LYS A 45 -55.57 8.56 -32.54
CA LYS A 45 -56.87 8.23 -33.16
C LYS A 45 -58.06 8.92 -32.50
N VAL A 46 -57.99 9.16 -31.19
CA VAL A 46 -59.10 9.69 -30.38
C VAL A 46 -59.03 11.21 -30.17
N ASP A 47 -57.82 11.78 -30.18
CA ASP A 47 -57.60 13.23 -30.08
C ASP A 47 -58.16 13.98 -31.30
N LEU A 48 -57.95 13.45 -32.52
CA LEU A 48 -58.41 14.09 -33.77
C LEU A 48 -59.94 14.25 -33.91
N PRO A 49 -60.78 13.27 -33.52
CA PRO A 49 -62.24 13.40 -33.59
C PRO A 49 -62.85 14.11 -32.37
N LEU A 50 -62.31 13.92 -31.16
CA LEU A 50 -62.85 14.54 -29.94
C LEU A 50 -62.56 16.05 -29.86
N MET A 51 -61.43 16.51 -30.44
CA MET A 51 -61.07 17.93 -30.50
C MET A 51 -61.81 18.71 -31.61
N LYS A 52 -62.45 18.01 -32.56
CA LYS A 52 -63.30 18.66 -33.57
C LYS A 52 -64.68 18.89 -32.98
N GLU A 53 -64.93 20.11 -32.50
CA GLU A 53 -66.30 20.60 -32.30
C GLU A 53 -66.99 20.81 -33.66
N GLY A 54 -67.41 19.70 -34.26
CA GLY A 54 -68.26 19.66 -35.44
C GLY A 54 -69.66 19.16 -35.08
N PRO A 55 -70.66 19.36 -35.94
CA PRO A 55 -72.00 18.90 -35.65
C PRO A 55 -72.05 17.37 -35.53
N VAL A 56 -72.62 16.85 -34.43
CA VAL A 56 -72.80 15.39 -34.16
C VAL A 56 -73.82 14.70 -35.08
N HIS A 57 -74.17 15.30 -36.22
CA HIS A 57 -75.06 14.73 -37.23
C HIS A 57 -74.29 14.43 -38.51
N GLY A 58 -74.27 13.14 -38.87
CA GLY A 58 -73.69 12.55 -40.08
C GLY A 58 -74.49 11.31 -40.51
N ASP A 59 -73.96 10.50 -41.42
CA ASP A 59 -74.59 9.21 -41.77
C ASP A 59 -74.63 8.25 -40.56
N LEU A 60 -75.55 7.29 -40.60
CA LEU A 60 -75.84 6.40 -39.49
C LEU A 60 -74.60 5.61 -39.05
N ASP A 61 -73.72 5.23 -39.98
CA ASP A 61 -72.52 4.45 -39.67
C ASP A 61 -71.51 5.28 -38.87
N THR A 62 -71.34 6.57 -39.22
CA THR A 62 -70.50 7.50 -38.47
C THR A 62 -71.00 7.73 -37.04
N VAL A 63 -72.32 7.88 -36.85
CA VAL A 63 -72.91 8.10 -35.52
C VAL A 63 -72.87 6.82 -34.67
N ILE A 64 -73.11 5.65 -35.25
CA ILE A 64 -72.96 4.35 -34.57
C ILE A 64 -71.51 4.15 -34.15
N PHE A 65 -70.55 4.42 -35.05
CA PHE A 65 -69.12 4.31 -34.75
C PHE A 65 -68.71 5.16 -33.55
N PHE A 66 -69.10 6.44 -33.49
CA PHE A 66 -68.80 7.30 -32.34
C PHE A 66 -69.51 6.86 -31.05
N LYS A 67 -70.77 6.41 -31.13
CA LYS A 67 -71.52 5.92 -29.97
C LYS A 67 -70.90 4.64 -29.39
N GLU A 68 -70.39 3.76 -30.23
CA GLU A 68 -69.76 2.50 -29.82
C GLU A 68 -68.34 2.67 -29.28
N HIS A 69 -67.62 3.74 -29.65
CA HIS A 69 -66.22 3.98 -29.24
C HIS A 69 -66.03 5.14 -28.22
N ALA A 70 -67.11 5.87 -27.89
CA ALA A 70 -67.14 6.88 -26.84
C ALA A 70 -67.83 6.36 -25.57
N THR A 71 -67.71 5.06 -25.30
CA THR A 71 -68.36 4.44 -24.14
C THR A 71 -67.58 4.73 -22.85
N PRO A 72 -68.26 4.79 -21.69
CA PRO A 72 -67.60 4.84 -20.39
C PRO A 72 -66.64 3.66 -20.14
N GLU A 73 -66.88 2.51 -20.78
CA GLU A 73 -66.04 1.31 -20.69
C GLU A 73 -64.69 1.51 -21.41
N ASP A 74 -64.69 2.15 -22.59
CA ASP A 74 -63.45 2.52 -23.30
C ASP A 74 -62.62 3.50 -22.47
N ALA A 75 -63.27 4.51 -21.89
CA ALA A 75 -62.62 5.47 -20.99
C ALA A 75 -62.01 4.79 -19.75
N ALA A 76 -62.74 3.85 -19.13
CA ALA A 76 -62.24 3.08 -17.99
C ALA A 76 -61.06 2.17 -18.35
N SER A 77 -61.11 1.53 -19.52
CA SER A 77 -60.01 0.70 -20.05
C SER A 77 -58.74 1.52 -20.28
N VAL A 78 -58.88 2.73 -20.85
CA VAL A 78 -57.76 3.66 -21.03
C VAL A 78 -57.19 4.14 -19.71
N GLN A 79 -58.05 4.52 -18.75
CA GLN A 79 -57.60 4.89 -17.42
C GLN A 79 -56.81 3.76 -16.74
N ASN A 80 -57.21 2.49 -16.93
CA ASN A 80 -56.46 1.36 -16.40
C ASN A 80 -55.09 1.21 -17.09
N LYS A 81 -55.00 1.35 -18.42
CA LYS A 81 -53.73 1.31 -19.16
C LYS A 81 -52.78 2.45 -18.76
N VAL A 82 -53.31 3.67 -18.57
CA VAL A 82 -52.53 4.81 -18.06
C VAL A 82 -52.00 4.52 -16.65
N LYS A 83 -52.82 3.96 -15.76
CA LYS A 83 -52.38 3.58 -14.42
C LYS A 83 -51.25 2.54 -14.45
N GLN A 84 -51.39 1.49 -15.27
CA GLN A 84 -50.35 0.46 -15.42
C GLN A 84 -49.04 1.03 -15.99
N LEU A 85 -49.15 2.00 -16.91
CA LEU A 85 -48.02 2.70 -17.46
C LEU A 85 -47.29 3.54 -16.41
N ASP A 86 -48.06 4.29 -15.61
CA ASP A 86 -47.54 5.10 -14.50
C ASP A 86 -46.82 4.23 -13.45
N GLU A 87 -47.41 3.10 -13.06
CA GLU A 87 -46.78 2.14 -12.16
C GLU A 87 -45.47 1.56 -12.73
N SER A 88 -45.44 1.23 -14.01
CA SER A 88 -44.26 0.70 -14.69
C SER A 88 -43.16 1.75 -14.82
N TRP A 89 -43.55 2.99 -15.15
CA TRP A 89 -42.65 4.14 -15.20
C TRP A 89 -42.00 4.40 -13.85
N ASN A 90 -42.78 4.44 -12.77
CA ASN A 90 -42.28 4.65 -11.41
C ASN A 90 -41.26 3.56 -11.02
N LYS A 91 -41.57 2.28 -11.28
CA LYS A 91 -40.63 1.17 -11.02
C LYS A 91 -39.30 1.31 -11.78
N VAL A 92 -39.35 1.63 -13.08
CA VAL A 92 -38.14 1.80 -13.89
C VAL A 92 -37.35 3.01 -13.42
N SER A 93 -38.02 4.12 -13.09
CA SER A 93 -37.36 5.33 -12.59
C SER A 93 -36.66 5.11 -11.25
N GLU A 94 -37.32 4.42 -10.31
CA GLU A 94 -36.73 4.06 -9.02
C GLU A 94 -35.53 3.13 -9.19
N ALA A 95 -35.65 2.11 -10.05
CA ALA A 95 -34.56 1.19 -10.32
C ALA A 95 -33.37 1.88 -11.02
N ALA A 96 -33.63 2.84 -11.90
CA ALA A 96 -32.61 3.65 -12.55
C ALA A 96 -31.88 4.55 -11.54
N GLN A 97 -32.61 5.21 -10.65
CA GLN A 97 -32.03 6.04 -9.59
C GLN A 97 -31.18 5.21 -8.64
N ALA A 98 -31.71 4.11 -8.12
CA ALA A 98 -30.97 3.21 -7.23
C ALA A 98 -29.70 2.63 -7.90
N ARG A 99 -29.73 2.41 -9.23
CA ARG A 99 -28.52 2.03 -9.98
C ARG A 99 -27.52 3.19 -10.08
N SER A 100 -27.99 4.42 -10.28
CA SER A 100 -27.14 5.61 -10.31
C SER A 100 -26.41 5.78 -8.98
N ASP A 101 -27.14 5.78 -7.87
CA ASP A 101 -26.58 5.96 -6.52
C ASP A 101 -25.51 4.90 -6.22
N ARG A 102 -25.80 3.64 -6.54
CA ARG A 102 -24.83 2.53 -6.37
C ARG A 102 -23.58 2.67 -7.23
N LEU A 103 -23.69 3.27 -8.41
CA LEU A 103 -22.54 3.50 -9.29
C LEU A 103 -21.70 4.69 -8.81
N GLU A 104 -22.32 5.73 -8.27
CA GLU A 104 -21.63 6.86 -7.63
C GLU A 104 -20.88 6.42 -6.37
N ASP A 105 -21.50 5.59 -5.53
CA ASP A 105 -20.85 4.97 -4.37
C ASP A 105 -19.65 4.11 -4.80
N ALA A 106 -19.84 3.26 -5.82
CA ALA A 106 -18.78 2.42 -6.34
C ALA A 106 -17.62 3.23 -6.94
N LEU A 107 -17.92 4.33 -7.64
CA LEU A 107 -16.92 5.24 -8.19
C LEU A 107 -16.12 5.90 -7.07
N THR A 108 -16.79 6.44 -6.05
CA THR A 108 -16.16 7.08 -4.90
C THR A 108 -15.20 6.11 -4.19
N ASN A 109 -15.64 4.88 -3.96
CA ASN A 109 -14.80 3.83 -3.36
C ASN A 109 -13.61 3.46 -4.26
N ALA A 110 -13.80 3.38 -5.58
CA ALA A 110 -12.72 3.09 -6.52
C ALA A 110 -11.67 4.21 -6.59
N GLU A 111 -12.10 5.47 -6.55
CA GLU A 111 -11.21 6.63 -6.51
C GLU A 111 -10.41 6.68 -5.21
N GLU A 112 -11.04 6.38 -4.08
CA GLU A 112 -10.35 6.30 -2.79
C GLU A 112 -9.31 5.17 -2.77
N LEU A 113 -9.67 3.98 -3.24
CA LEU A 113 -8.72 2.88 -3.39
C LEU A 113 -7.53 3.29 -4.27
N HIS A 114 -7.80 3.88 -5.43
CA HIS A 114 -6.74 4.33 -6.34
C HIS A 114 -5.81 5.36 -5.68
N ARG A 115 -6.37 6.30 -4.90
CA ARG A 115 -5.61 7.28 -4.13
C ARG A 115 -4.68 6.61 -3.11
N ARG A 116 -5.19 5.67 -2.31
CA ARG A 116 -4.40 4.93 -1.31
C ARG A 116 -3.28 4.12 -1.96
N VAL A 117 -3.59 3.39 -3.04
CA VAL A 117 -2.61 2.62 -3.83
C VAL A 117 -1.50 3.52 -4.36
N LYS A 118 -1.85 4.69 -4.90
CA LYS A 118 -0.86 5.64 -5.40
C LYS A 118 0.04 6.17 -4.29
N MET A 119 -0.53 6.55 -3.15
CA MET A 119 0.25 7.00 -1.99
C MET A 119 1.24 5.94 -1.52
N LEU A 120 0.84 4.67 -1.48
CA LEU A 120 1.74 3.55 -1.15
C LEU A 120 2.86 3.40 -2.18
N PHE A 121 2.58 3.53 -3.47
CA PHE A 121 3.61 3.47 -4.51
C PHE A 121 4.62 4.61 -4.42
N ASP A 122 4.15 5.83 -4.16
CA ASP A 122 5.00 7.01 -4.01
C ASP A 122 5.89 6.82 -2.77
N TRP A 123 5.31 6.46 -1.62
CA TRP A 123 6.04 6.19 -0.38
C TRP A 123 7.07 5.07 -0.52
N LEU A 124 6.71 3.94 -1.16
CA LEU A 124 7.66 2.86 -1.44
C LEU A 124 8.82 3.34 -2.32
N SER A 125 8.55 4.20 -3.30
CA SER A 125 9.59 4.72 -4.19
C SER A 125 10.55 5.64 -3.44
N ASP A 126 10.03 6.47 -2.54
CA ASP A 126 10.84 7.33 -1.68
C ASP A 126 11.70 6.50 -0.71
N GLY A 127 11.12 5.49 -0.05
CA GLY A 127 11.87 4.58 0.83
C GLY A 127 12.93 3.76 0.10
N GLU A 128 12.64 3.26 -1.10
CA GLU A 128 13.64 2.60 -1.96
C GLU A 128 14.78 3.56 -2.33
N MET A 129 14.47 4.83 -2.61
CA MET A 129 15.46 5.86 -2.91
C MET A 129 16.34 6.12 -1.68
N GLU A 130 15.73 6.36 -0.52
CA GLU A 130 16.44 6.62 0.73
C GLU A 130 17.38 5.48 1.12
N LEU A 131 16.90 4.23 1.08
CA LEU A 131 17.71 3.04 1.37
C LEU A 131 18.90 2.88 0.41
N ARG A 132 18.75 3.27 -0.86
CA ARG A 132 19.82 3.23 -1.87
C ARG A 132 20.86 4.32 -1.70
N PHE A 133 20.46 5.52 -1.30
CA PHE A 133 21.36 6.68 -1.28
C PHE A 133 22.02 6.94 0.08
N ASN A 134 21.45 6.46 1.20
CA ASN A 134 22.03 6.65 2.53
C ASN A 134 23.01 5.54 2.96
N GLY A 135 23.67 4.85 2.03
CA GLY A 135 24.37 3.58 2.30
C GLY A 135 25.73 3.65 3.01
N GLN A 136 26.26 4.84 3.32
CA GLN A 136 27.54 5.00 4.01
C GLN A 136 27.35 5.02 5.52
N LEU A 137 28.02 4.09 6.20
CA LEU A 137 28.16 4.06 7.65
C LEU A 137 29.23 5.07 8.05
N LEU A 138 28.93 5.93 9.01
CA LEU A 138 29.90 6.90 9.54
C LEU A 138 30.82 6.21 10.56
N ASP A 139 32.08 6.64 10.61
CA ASP A 139 33.11 6.06 11.51
C ASP A 139 33.09 6.68 12.92
N ASP A 140 32.33 7.76 13.11
CA ASP A 140 32.11 8.40 14.40
C ASP A 140 30.94 7.72 15.14
N GLN A 141 31.13 7.43 16.42
CA GLN A 141 30.15 6.69 17.22
C GLN A 141 28.84 7.46 17.38
N ASP A 142 28.92 8.76 17.70
CA ASP A 142 27.75 9.60 17.93
C ASP A 142 26.98 9.81 16.60
N GLU A 143 27.68 10.11 15.50
CA GLU A 143 27.04 10.25 14.19
C GLU A 143 26.43 8.92 13.68
N CYS A 144 27.05 7.78 13.96
CA CYS A 144 26.50 6.47 13.60
C CYS A 144 25.25 6.12 14.42
N VAL A 145 25.20 6.50 15.69
CA VAL A 145 24.02 6.35 16.54
C VAL A 145 22.87 7.22 16.00
N ASP A 146 23.16 8.46 15.61
CA ASP A 146 22.17 9.34 14.98
C ASP A 146 21.62 8.75 13.67
N GLN A 147 22.50 8.24 12.78
CA GLN A 147 22.09 7.55 11.56
C GLN A 147 21.20 6.33 11.82
N THR A 148 21.46 5.60 12.90
CA THR A 148 20.65 4.45 13.31
C THR A 148 19.30 4.89 13.84
N GLY A 149 19.24 5.99 14.59
CA GLY A 149 17.99 6.59 15.05
C GLY A 149 17.06 6.99 13.89
N ASP A 150 17.61 7.63 12.86
CA ASP A 150 16.84 7.98 11.66
C ASP A 150 16.35 6.74 10.89
N HIS A 151 17.20 5.72 10.75
CA HIS A 151 16.81 4.44 10.13
C HIS A 151 15.72 3.71 10.92
N ASN A 152 15.79 3.71 12.25
CA ASN A 152 14.79 3.09 13.11
C ASN A 152 13.43 3.78 12.99
N ARG A 153 13.41 5.12 12.88
CA ARG A 153 12.19 5.88 12.61
C ARG A 153 11.54 5.45 11.29
N PHE A 154 12.33 5.33 10.22
CA PHE A 154 11.85 4.82 8.94
C PHE A 154 11.30 3.39 9.07
N PHE A 155 11.96 2.53 9.85
CA PHE A 155 11.51 1.15 10.06
C PHE A 155 10.21 1.06 10.88
N GLU A 156 10.03 1.93 11.87
CA GLU A 156 8.75 2.08 12.59
C GLU A 156 7.64 2.52 11.64
N GLU A 157 7.88 3.54 10.81
CA GLU A 157 6.95 4.00 9.79
C GLU A 157 6.58 2.89 8.78
N LEU A 158 7.56 2.07 8.37
CA LEU A 158 7.32 0.89 7.52
C LEU A 158 6.32 -0.06 8.19
N ASN A 159 6.49 -0.38 9.48
CA ASN A 159 5.59 -1.27 10.19
C ASN A 159 4.17 -0.69 10.32
N GLU A 160 4.04 0.62 10.58
CA GLU A 160 2.74 1.30 10.59
C GLU A 160 2.05 1.24 9.23
N LYS A 161 2.79 1.53 8.16
CA LYS A 161 2.29 1.49 6.78
C LYS A 161 1.94 0.08 6.30
N GLU A 162 2.40 -0.97 6.96
CA GLU A 162 2.00 -2.35 6.67
C GLU A 162 0.49 -2.56 6.89
N HIS A 163 -0.08 -1.93 7.93
CA HIS A 163 -1.52 -2.00 8.19
C HIS A 163 -2.32 -1.34 7.08
N GLU A 164 -1.93 -0.13 6.66
CA GLU A 164 -2.57 0.59 5.54
C GLU A 164 -2.50 -0.21 4.23
N LYS A 165 -1.36 -0.87 3.97
CA LYS A 165 -1.22 -1.82 2.86
C LYS A 165 -2.25 -2.94 2.99
N ASN A 166 -2.31 -3.64 4.12
CA ASN A 166 -3.22 -4.79 4.28
C ASN A 166 -4.70 -4.40 4.13
N ASP A 167 -5.10 -3.26 4.67
CA ASP A 167 -6.47 -2.75 4.55
C ASP A 167 -6.81 -2.37 3.09
N THR A 168 -5.86 -1.75 2.38
CA THR A 168 -6.04 -1.34 0.98
C THR A 168 -6.14 -2.55 0.04
N LEU A 169 -5.51 -3.67 0.36
CA LEU A 169 -5.43 -4.85 -0.50
C LEU A 169 -6.54 -5.89 -0.22
N CYS A 170 -7.43 -5.64 0.75
CA CYS A 170 -8.50 -6.56 1.13
C CYS A 170 -9.75 -6.36 0.22
N HIS A 171 -9.80 -7.02 -0.95
CA HIS A 171 -11.01 -7.04 -1.79
C HIS A 171 -11.30 -8.44 -2.37
N PRO A 172 -12.38 -9.14 -1.93
CA PRO A 172 -12.67 -10.52 -2.33
C PRO A 172 -12.90 -10.72 -3.84
N ASP A 173 -13.37 -9.67 -4.52
CA ASP A 173 -13.72 -9.67 -5.95
C ASP A 173 -12.75 -8.80 -6.80
N ALA A 174 -11.51 -8.64 -6.35
CA ALA A 174 -10.52 -7.81 -7.03
C ALA A 174 -10.36 -8.19 -8.53
N VAL A 175 -10.72 -7.24 -9.40
CA VAL A 175 -10.49 -7.32 -10.85
C VAL A 175 -8.99 -7.52 -11.10
N SER A 176 -8.61 -8.14 -12.24
CA SER A 176 -7.21 -8.46 -12.57
C SER A 176 -6.23 -7.31 -12.39
N VAL A 177 -6.66 -6.06 -12.61
CA VAL A 177 -5.85 -4.85 -12.41
C VAL A 177 -5.50 -4.63 -10.93
N ILE A 178 -6.46 -4.77 -10.03
CA ILE A 178 -6.24 -4.66 -8.57
C ILE A 178 -5.33 -5.81 -8.11
N ARG A 179 -5.52 -7.02 -8.65
CA ARG A 179 -4.62 -8.15 -8.37
C ARG A 179 -3.19 -7.89 -8.80
N HIS A 180 -2.98 -7.25 -9.95
CA HIS A 180 -1.64 -6.86 -10.38
C HIS A 180 -1.02 -5.83 -9.43
N TRP A 181 -1.76 -4.79 -9.04
CA TRP A 181 -1.28 -3.82 -8.05
C TRP A 181 -0.93 -4.47 -6.71
N ILE A 182 -1.77 -5.39 -6.22
CA ILE A 182 -1.50 -6.19 -5.01
C ILE A 182 -0.14 -6.90 -5.14
N THR A 183 0.08 -7.64 -6.22
CA THR A 183 1.32 -8.40 -6.42
C THR A 183 2.55 -7.49 -6.49
N VAL A 184 2.47 -6.37 -7.22
CA VAL A 184 3.61 -5.44 -7.34
C VAL A 184 3.91 -4.76 -6.01
N ILE A 185 2.89 -4.28 -5.29
CA ILE A 185 3.05 -3.65 -3.98
C ILE A 185 3.66 -4.65 -3.01
N GLN A 186 3.14 -5.89 -2.94
CA GLN A 186 3.69 -6.94 -2.08
C GLN A 186 5.17 -7.22 -2.39
N SER A 187 5.52 -7.40 -3.67
CA SER A 187 6.90 -7.66 -4.07
C SER A 187 7.85 -6.53 -3.68
N ARG A 188 7.48 -5.27 -3.97
CA ARG A 188 8.30 -4.10 -3.63
C ARG A 188 8.41 -3.90 -2.12
N TRP A 189 7.31 -4.12 -1.41
CA TRP A 189 7.26 -4.05 0.04
C TRP A 189 8.21 -5.06 0.69
N ASP A 190 8.21 -6.30 0.20
CA ASP A 190 9.10 -7.36 0.69
C ASP A 190 10.57 -7.01 0.43
N GLU A 191 10.88 -6.44 -0.74
CA GLU A 191 12.24 -5.95 -1.06
C GLU A 191 12.70 -4.85 -0.10
N VAL A 192 11.89 -3.79 0.07
CA VAL A 192 12.17 -2.68 0.99
C VAL A 192 12.34 -3.18 2.43
N SER A 193 11.44 -4.06 2.88
CA SER A 193 11.50 -4.64 4.22
C SER A 193 12.79 -5.44 4.43
N ASN A 194 13.20 -6.22 3.43
CA ASN A 194 14.44 -6.99 3.49
C ASN A 194 15.68 -6.09 3.51
N TRP A 195 15.72 -5.06 2.67
CA TRP A 195 16.82 -4.08 2.68
C TRP A 195 16.89 -3.31 3.99
N SER A 196 15.75 -2.94 4.56
CA SER A 196 15.71 -2.24 5.84
C SER A 196 16.26 -3.10 6.98
N ARG A 197 15.88 -4.38 7.05
CA ARG A 197 16.44 -5.34 8.04
C ARG A 197 17.94 -5.57 7.86
N GLN A 198 18.40 -5.69 6.61
CA GLN A 198 19.84 -5.84 6.33
C GLN A 198 20.64 -4.60 6.71
N ARG A 199 20.06 -3.41 6.54
CA ARG A 199 20.67 -2.15 6.93
C ARG A 199 20.72 -2.00 8.45
N ASP A 200 19.64 -2.36 9.13
CA ASP A 200 19.56 -2.39 10.59
C ASP A 200 20.65 -3.30 11.20
N HIS A 201 20.77 -4.53 10.70
CA HIS A 201 21.82 -5.45 11.12
C HIS A 201 23.24 -4.91 10.89
N ARG A 202 23.47 -4.21 9.77
CA ARG A 202 24.78 -3.58 9.50
C ARG A 202 25.09 -2.45 10.48
N PHE A 203 24.10 -1.66 10.88
CA PHE A 203 24.27 -0.64 11.91
C PHE A 203 24.60 -1.26 13.27
N GLU A 204 23.88 -2.31 13.67
CA GLU A 204 24.17 -3.05 14.91
C GLU A 204 25.61 -3.58 14.95
N GLU A 205 26.05 -4.21 13.86
CA GLU A 205 27.41 -4.73 13.74
C GLU A 205 28.46 -3.61 13.79
N HIS A 206 28.21 -2.50 13.10
CA HIS A 206 29.15 -1.38 13.02
C HIS A 206 29.27 -0.63 14.34
N ILE A 207 28.15 -0.32 15.01
CA ILE A 207 28.16 0.28 16.36
C ILE A 207 28.93 -0.62 17.32
N LYS A 208 28.68 -1.93 17.29
CA LYS A 208 29.42 -2.87 18.13
C LYS A 208 30.92 -2.85 17.84
N GLN A 209 31.33 -2.73 16.58
CA GLN A 209 32.73 -2.60 16.21
C GLN A 209 33.35 -1.29 16.71
N LEU A 210 32.62 -0.17 16.63
CA LEU A 210 33.06 1.13 17.17
C LEU A 210 33.25 1.06 18.69
N CYS A 211 32.26 0.57 19.44
CA CYS A 211 32.36 0.41 20.90
C CYS A 211 33.58 -0.45 21.30
N ASN A 212 33.77 -1.60 20.66
CA ASN A 212 34.92 -2.47 20.95
C ASN A 212 36.26 -1.77 20.65
N SER A 213 36.30 -0.92 19.62
CA SER A 213 37.49 -0.14 19.26
C SER A 213 37.78 0.94 20.31
N ASP A 214 36.74 1.61 20.81
CA ASP A 214 36.87 2.65 21.84
C ASP A 214 37.28 2.06 23.19
N GLU A 215 36.70 0.92 23.58
CA GLU A 215 37.12 0.16 24.77
C GLU A 215 38.59 -0.26 24.69
N LEU A 216 39.04 -0.77 23.54
CA LEU A 216 40.44 -1.14 23.32
C LEU A 216 41.35 0.10 23.38
N LEU A 217 40.92 1.23 22.82
CA LEU A 217 41.69 2.47 22.87
C LEU A 217 41.84 2.97 24.32
N GLU A 218 40.75 2.97 25.10
CA GLU A 218 40.77 3.35 26.52
C GLU A 218 41.68 2.41 27.34
N GLU A 219 41.62 1.09 27.05
CA GLU A 219 42.50 0.12 27.68
C GLU A 219 43.98 0.40 27.36
N LEU A 220 44.31 0.59 26.07
CA LEU A 220 45.67 0.88 25.59
C LEU A 220 46.20 2.24 26.07
N LEU A 221 45.34 3.19 26.41
CA LEU A 221 45.75 4.44 27.05
C LEU A 221 45.96 4.27 28.56
N SER A 222 45.11 3.50 29.23
CA SER A 222 45.20 3.32 30.70
C SER A 222 46.34 2.38 31.13
N TRP A 223 46.65 1.36 30.33
CA TRP A 223 47.63 0.34 30.68
C TRP A 223 49.06 0.91 30.79
N PRO A 224 49.58 1.69 29.82
CA PRO A 224 50.91 2.31 29.94
C PRO A 224 51.01 3.22 31.16
N THR A 225 49.98 4.02 31.45
CA THR A 225 49.97 4.89 32.65
C THR A 225 50.07 4.07 33.94
N LYS A 226 49.39 2.92 34.03
CA LYS A 226 49.50 2.00 35.17
C LYS A 226 50.90 1.40 35.28
N GLN A 227 51.49 0.98 34.16
CA GLN A 227 52.86 0.43 34.14
C GLN A 227 53.90 1.48 34.51
N GLU A 228 53.76 2.71 33.99
CA GLU A 228 54.63 3.83 34.31
C GLU A 228 54.60 4.15 35.81
N ASN A 229 53.42 4.26 36.42
CA ASN A 229 53.29 4.48 37.86
C ASN A 229 53.95 3.35 38.68
N THR A 230 53.76 2.10 38.26
CA THR A 230 54.37 0.94 38.93
C THR A 230 55.89 0.97 38.84
N LEU A 231 56.44 1.31 37.67
CA LEU A 231 57.89 1.44 37.48
C LEU A 231 58.46 2.59 38.33
N VAL A 232 57.79 3.74 38.40
CA VAL A 232 58.18 4.87 39.25
C VAL A 232 58.22 4.48 40.73
N ASP A 233 57.19 3.76 41.20
CA ASP A 233 57.15 3.27 42.59
C ASP A 233 58.30 2.29 42.87
N ARG A 234 58.62 1.41 41.91
CA ARG A 234 59.72 0.44 42.04
C ARG A 234 61.10 1.08 41.99
N ASP A 235 61.29 2.09 41.16
CA ASP A 235 62.55 2.85 41.07
C ASP A 235 62.81 3.68 42.35
N ALA A 236 61.75 4.02 43.10
CA ALA A 236 61.86 4.71 44.39
C ALA A 236 62.28 3.77 45.54
N GLU A 237 62.09 2.45 45.41
CA GLU A 237 62.52 1.46 46.41
C GLU A 237 64.03 1.19 46.32
N PRO A 238 64.77 1.19 47.45
CA PRO A 238 66.18 0.86 47.43
C PRO A 238 66.40 -0.61 47.07
N LEU A 239 67.47 -0.90 46.30
CA LEU A 239 67.78 -2.25 45.84
C LEU A 239 68.08 -3.20 47.03
N PRO A 240 67.53 -4.43 47.03
CA PRO A 240 67.83 -5.42 48.05
C PRO A 240 69.29 -5.91 48.02
N ASP A 241 69.89 -6.14 49.18
CA ASP A 241 71.28 -6.65 49.31
C ASP A 241 71.41 -8.18 49.11
N HIS A 242 70.28 -8.89 48.95
CA HIS A 242 70.22 -10.35 48.85
C HIS A 242 70.03 -10.80 47.39
N ILE A 243 71.02 -11.51 46.84
CA ILE A 243 71.08 -11.90 45.41
C ILE A 243 69.80 -12.61 44.92
N PRO A 244 69.26 -13.65 45.60
CA PRO A 244 68.01 -14.30 45.16
C PRO A 244 66.80 -13.36 45.06
N THR A 245 66.78 -12.28 45.84
CA THR A 245 65.69 -11.29 45.78
C THR A 245 65.82 -10.42 44.52
N VAL A 246 67.05 -10.04 44.16
CA VAL A 246 67.34 -9.30 42.92
C VAL A 246 67.07 -10.16 41.69
N GLU A 247 67.42 -11.44 41.72
CA GLU A 247 67.09 -12.38 40.62
C GLU A 247 65.57 -12.47 40.40
N LYS A 248 64.77 -12.48 41.47
CA LYS A 248 63.31 -12.45 41.37
C LYS A 248 62.79 -11.14 40.74
N LEU A 249 63.36 -10.00 41.13
CA LEU A 249 62.99 -8.69 40.54
C LEU A 249 63.34 -8.61 39.05
N ILE A 250 64.46 -9.19 38.63
CA ILE A 250 64.84 -9.29 37.21
C ILE A 250 63.83 -10.14 36.44
N GLU A 251 63.38 -11.27 37.00
CA GLU A 251 62.36 -12.11 36.38
C GLU A 251 61.02 -11.36 36.22
N GLU A 252 60.57 -10.66 37.27
CA GLU A 252 59.36 -9.84 37.23
C GLU A 252 59.45 -8.71 36.17
N HIS A 253 60.61 -8.06 36.04
CA HIS A 253 60.82 -7.05 35.01
C HIS A 253 60.89 -7.63 33.59
N ASN A 254 61.53 -8.79 33.41
CA ASN A 254 61.56 -9.49 32.12
C ASN A 254 60.14 -9.88 31.68
N GLN A 255 59.30 -10.32 32.62
CA GLN A 255 57.89 -10.62 32.35
C GLN A 255 57.13 -9.37 31.88
N LEU A 256 57.32 -8.21 32.53
CA LEU A 256 56.73 -6.94 32.08
C LEU A 256 57.19 -6.56 30.65
N MET A 257 58.47 -6.76 30.34
CA MET A 257 59.01 -6.50 29.00
C MET A 257 58.37 -7.41 27.94
N GLU A 258 58.12 -8.68 28.26
CA GLU A 258 57.41 -9.62 27.38
C GLU A 258 55.94 -9.23 27.19
N GLU A 259 55.24 -8.84 28.27
CA GLU A 259 53.85 -8.35 28.21
C GLU A 259 53.71 -7.07 27.36
N THR A 260 54.68 -6.16 27.48
CA THR A 260 54.75 -4.95 26.65
C THR A 260 54.95 -5.30 25.18
N ALA A 261 55.89 -6.20 24.87
CA ALA A 261 56.14 -6.65 23.51
C ALA A 261 54.90 -7.32 22.90
N ALA A 262 54.19 -8.13 23.69
CA ALA A 262 52.97 -8.83 23.28
C ALA A 262 51.81 -7.88 22.90
N ARG A 263 51.75 -6.68 23.51
CA ARG A 263 50.72 -5.65 23.21
C ARG A 263 51.05 -4.75 22.00
N THR A 264 52.30 -4.75 21.52
CA THR A 264 52.72 -3.98 20.33
C THR A 264 51.81 -4.15 19.10
N PRO A 265 51.35 -5.37 18.74
CA PRO A 265 50.48 -5.57 17.59
C PRO A 265 49.09 -4.95 17.73
N GLU A 266 48.60 -4.75 18.96
CA GLU A 266 47.30 -4.11 19.24
C GLU A 266 47.41 -2.60 19.04
N LEU A 267 48.50 -2.00 19.53
CA LEU A 267 48.88 -0.60 19.26
C LEU A 267 48.97 -0.32 17.76
N ASP A 268 49.67 -1.18 17.01
CA ASP A 268 49.81 -1.05 15.55
C ASP A 268 48.47 -1.14 14.80
N ARG A 269 47.48 -1.85 15.36
CA ARG A 269 46.14 -1.96 14.74
C ARG A 269 45.35 -0.65 14.91
N VAL A 270 45.41 -0.05 16.09
CA VAL A 270 44.65 1.16 16.42
C VAL A 270 45.32 2.42 15.84
N CYS A 271 46.65 2.46 15.76
CA CYS A 271 47.40 3.57 15.18
C CYS A 271 47.42 3.60 13.64
N LYS A 272 46.90 2.58 12.95
CA LYS A 272 46.78 2.62 11.49
C LYS A 272 45.75 3.69 11.08
N PRO A 273 46.12 4.63 10.19
CA PRO A 273 45.17 5.63 9.72
C PRO A 273 44.02 4.92 8.97
N LYS A 274 42.79 5.04 9.50
CA LYS A 274 41.57 4.62 8.80
C LYS A 274 41.49 5.43 7.50
N GLN A 275 41.61 4.78 6.35
CA GLN A 275 41.41 5.44 5.05
C GLN A 275 39.93 5.79 4.91
N GLN A 276 39.57 7.06 5.12
CA GLN A 276 38.24 7.53 4.77
C GLN A 276 38.00 7.33 3.26
N PRO A 277 36.92 6.65 2.85
CA PRO A 277 36.56 6.56 1.45
C PRO A 277 36.26 7.97 0.93
N LYS A 278 37.03 8.41 -0.07
CA LYS A 278 36.79 9.68 -0.75
C LYS A 278 35.37 9.65 -1.31
N LEU A 279 34.53 10.61 -0.91
CA LEU A 279 33.25 10.94 -1.52
C LEU A 279 33.41 11.00 -3.04
N SER A 280 33.02 9.95 -3.75
CA SER A 280 32.93 10.01 -5.21
C SER A 280 31.65 10.74 -5.55
N MET A 281 31.71 12.08 -5.62
CA MET A 281 30.68 12.86 -6.29
C MET A 281 30.65 12.41 -7.75
N THR A 282 29.70 11.54 -8.08
CA THR A 282 29.37 11.20 -9.46
C THR A 282 28.85 12.47 -10.12
N ARG A 283 29.64 12.98 -11.08
CA ARG A 283 29.31 14.14 -11.92
C ARG A 283 27.91 13.98 -12.51
N LYS A 284 27.02 14.94 -12.23
CA LYS A 284 25.78 15.14 -12.97
C LYS A 284 26.10 15.20 -14.48
N PRO A 285 25.36 14.49 -15.36
CA PRO A 285 25.52 14.65 -16.80
C PRO A 285 24.98 16.02 -17.21
N SER A 286 25.88 16.85 -17.73
CA SER A 286 25.58 18.12 -18.38
C SER A 286 24.70 17.87 -19.61
N ARG A 287 23.43 18.26 -19.55
CA ARG A 287 22.58 18.39 -20.74
C ARG A 287 22.96 19.68 -21.47
N THR A 288 23.60 19.55 -22.62
CA THR A 288 23.63 20.60 -23.64
C THR A 288 22.29 20.65 -24.36
N PRO A 289 21.73 21.84 -24.64
CA PRO A 289 20.52 21.98 -25.44
C PRO A 289 20.86 22.00 -26.94
N MET A 290 20.12 21.22 -27.73
CA MET A 290 19.78 21.52 -29.13
C MET A 290 18.29 21.26 -29.32
#